data_AF-A0A6B0XIY1-F1
#
_entry.id   AF-A0A6B0XIY1-F1
#
_cell.length_a   1.000
_cell.length_b   1.000
_cell.length_c   1.000
_cell.angle_alpha   90.00
_cell.angle_beta   90.00
_cell.angle_gamma   90.00
#
_symmetry.space_group_name_H-M   'P 1'
#
loop_
_entity.id
_entity.type
_entity.pdbx_description
1 polymer ?
#
loop_
_entity_poly.entity_id
_entity_poly.type
_entity_poly.pdbx_seq_one_letter_code
_entity_poly.pdbx_strand_id
1 'polypeptide(L)'
;MPKMVRKVAPAAGLLLLAGLHLEPLQAGETDVRERTRSAASVPAASEAGGCVESETVLCLHEGRYEVTAEFTVNSETMAARVARPRTRDSGLFYFFERNNWEMLLKVLDGCGENQHHWVFAATASDVGIRLVVRDTTLPAQNADGGMIVNSRTYDFPPIVRRPQGPDESDEDYQRNVLAKGHPALTEVGAFPDACPASS
;
A
#
# COMPACT_ATOMS: atom_id res chain seq x y z
N MET A 1 -2.52 16.62 66.57
CA MET A 1 -2.39 15.80 67.81
C MET A 1 -3.76 15.34 68.28
N PRO A 2 -3.88 14.28 69.12
CA PRO A 2 -4.93 13.27 68.90
C PRO A 2 -6.04 13.22 69.96
N LYS A 3 -7.10 12.42 69.69
CA LYS A 3 -7.52 11.37 70.64
C LYS A 3 -8.38 10.23 70.06
N MET A 4 -7.93 9.02 70.37
CA MET A 4 -8.63 7.73 70.38
C MET A 4 -9.11 7.49 71.84
N VAL A 5 -9.95 6.52 72.26
CA VAL A 5 -10.55 5.28 71.70
C VAL A 5 -11.91 5.08 72.42
N ARG A 6 -12.80 4.17 71.96
CA ARG A 6 -13.30 3.07 72.83
C ARG A 6 -14.00 1.92 72.09
N LYS A 7 -13.79 0.69 72.60
CA LYS A 7 -14.44 -0.57 72.21
C LYS A 7 -15.47 -0.98 73.28
N VAL A 8 -16.48 -1.76 72.89
CA VAL A 8 -17.19 -2.73 73.77
C VAL A 8 -17.53 -4.00 72.96
N ALA A 9 -17.55 -5.16 73.63
CA ALA A 9 -17.94 -6.51 73.18
C ALA A 9 -18.21 -7.35 74.47
N PRO A 10 -18.66 -8.64 74.44
CA PRO A 10 -19.03 -9.53 73.33
C PRO A 10 -20.58 -9.81 73.35
N ALA A 11 -21.23 -10.99 73.28
CA ALA A 11 -20.83 -12.41 73.25
C ALA A 11 -21.96 -13.39 72.79
N ALA A 12 -21.53 -14.61 72.44
CA ALA A 12 -22.21 -15.92 72.54
C ALA A 12 -23.54 -16.21 71.78
N GLY A 13 -23.52 -17.31 71.03
CA GLY A 13 -24.68 -18.01 70.46
C GLY A 13 -24.23 -19.23 69.65
N LEU A 14 -24.65 -20.44 70.04
CA LEU A 14 -24.17 -21.72 69.50
C LEU A 14 -25.33 -22.51 68.88
N LEU A 15 -25.18 -23.13 67.69
CA LEU A 15 -25.72 -24.49 67.40
C LEU A 15 -25.30 -25.09 66.03
N LEU A 16 -24.87 -26.36 66.09
CA LEU A 16 -25.02 -27.50 65.15
C LEU A 16 -25.13 -27.32 63.61
N LEU A 17 -24.02 -27.72 62.94
CA LEU A 17 -23.90 -28.68 61.81
C LEU A 17 -25.12 -29.02 60.92
N ALA A 18 -24.94 -28.87 59.59
CA ALA A 18 -25.65 -29.65 58.56
C ALA A 18 -24.77 -29.81 57.28
N GLY A 19 -25.08 -30.82 56.46
CA GLY A 19 -24.21 -31.44 55.46
C GLY A 19 -23.70 -30.62 54.26
N LEU A 20 -22.52 -31.02 53.77
CA LEU A 20 -21.96 -30.64 52.47
C LEU A 20 -22.66 -31.41 51.34
N HIS A 21 -23.34 -30.71 50.42
CA HIS A 21 -23.63 -31.20 49.06
C HIS A 21 -23.24 -30.10 48.07
N LEU A 22 -22.29 -30.40 47.17
CA LEU A 22 -21.99 -29.58 45.99
C LEU A 22 -22.75 -30.17 44.81
N GLU A 23 -23.70 -29.42 44.25
CA GLU A 23 -24.29 -29.74 42.96
C GLU A 23 -23.33 -29.30 41.83
N PRO A 24 -23.09 -30.13 40.80
CA PRO A 24 -22.28 -29.74 39.66
C PRO A 24 -23.04 -28.78 38.76
N LEU A 25 -22.50 -27.58 38.56
CA LEU A 25 -22.97 -26.65 37.53
C LEU A 25 -22.86 -27.32 36.14
N GLN A 26 -24.00 -27.47 35.47
CA GLN A 26 -24.07 -28.03 34.13
C GLN A 26 -23.41 -27.08 33.13
N ALA A 27 -22.58 -27.63 32.24
CA ALA A 27 -22.00 -26.86 31.15
C ALA A 27 -23.10 -26.42 30.18
N GLY A 28 -23.21 -25.11 29.93
CA GLY A 28 -24.16 -24.56 28.97
C GLY A 28 -23.67 -24.81 27.54
N GLU A 29 -24.27 -25.80 26.87
CA GLU A 29 -23.98 -26.09 25.46
C GLU A 29 -24.56 -24.97 24.57
N THR A 30 -23.71 -24.06 24.10
CA THR A 30 -24.13 -22.92 23.29
C THR A 30 -24.33 -23.33 21.83
N ASP A 31 -25.59 -23.38 21.41
CA ASP A 31 -26.06 -23.53 20.01
C ASP A 31 -25.22 -22.67 19.04
N VAL A 32 -24.26 -23.30 18.35
CA VAL A 32 -23.52 -22.67 17.24
C VAL A 32 -24.43 -22.68 16.03
N ARG A 33 -25.40 -21.77 16.06
CA ARG A 33 -26.40 -21.60 15.02
C ARG A 33 -25.71 -21.36 13.68
N GLU A 34 -25.77 -22.35 12.81
CA GLU A 34 -25.01 -22.45 11.57
C GLU A 34 -25.47 -21.39 10.56
N ARG A 35 -25.02 -20.16 10.77
CA ARG A 35 -25.41 -19.00 9.98
C ARG A 35 -24.69 -19.05 8.65
N THR A 36 -25.26 -19.81 7.73
CA THR A 36 -24.91 -19.88 6.30
C THR A 36 -24.79 -18.49 5.71
N ARG A 37 -23.58 -17.92 5.81
CA ARG A 37 -23.20 -16.76 5.02
C ARG A 37 -23.22 -17.24 3.58
N SER A 38 -24.25 -16.82 2.85
CA SER A 38 -24.22 -16.84 1.39
C SER A 38 -22.86 -16.32 0.97
N ALA A 39 -22.08 -17.18 0.31
CA ALA A 39 -20.80 -16.77 -0.23
C ALA A 39 -21.11 -15.73 -1.30
N ALA A 40 -20.94 -14.45 -0.96
CA ALA A 40 -21.01 -13.37 -1.93
C ALA A 40 -20.06 -13.77 -3.06
N SER A 41 -20.60 -13.94 -4.26
CA SER A 41 -19.86 -14.44 -5.40
C SER A 41 -18.68 -13.53 -5.63
N VAL A 42 -17.48 -13.99 -5.26
CA VAL A 42 -16.23 -13.33 -5.62
C VAL A 42 -16.29 -13.16 -7.14
N PRO A 43 -16.23 -11.93 -7.66
CA PRO A 43 -16.21 -11.75 -9.10
C PRO A 43 -15.02 -12.55 -9.62
N ALA A 44 -15.28 -13.47 -10.55
CA ALA A 44 -14.21 -14.25 -11.16
C ALA A 44 -13.14 -13.28 -11.66
N ALA A 45 -11.87 -13.59 -11.39
CA ALA A 45 -10.76 -12.74 -11.79
C ALA A 45 -10.94 -12.40 -13.27
N SER A 46 -10.94 -11.10 -13.60
CA SER A 46 -11.06 -10.65 -14.98
C SER A 46 -10.07 -11.43 -15.83
N GLU A 47 -10.54 -12.00 -16.94
CA GLU A 47 -9.62 -12.57 -17.92
C GLU A 47 -8.57 -11.53 -18.32
N ALA A 48 -7.42 -12.03 -18.75
CA ALA A 48 -6.19 -11.30 -19.06
C ALA A 48 -6.35 -10.33 -20.25
N GLY A 49 -7.17 -9.30 -20.07
CA GLY A 49 -7.33 -8.20 -20.99
C GLY A 49 -6.04 -7.39 -21.06
N GLY A 50 -5.43 -7.39 -22.24
CA GLY A 50 -4.29 -6.54 -22.58
C GLY A 50 -4.61 -5.06 -22.40
N CYS A 51 -3.58 -4.24 -22.22
CA CYS A 51 -3.72 -2.82 -21.94
C CYS A 51 -4.45 -2.08 -23.09
N VAL A 52 -5.43 -1.25 -22.74
CA VAL A 52 -6.15 -0.37 -23.69
C VAL A 52 -5.79 1.08 -23.39
N GLU A 53 -5.19 1.77 -24.35
CA GLU A 53 -4.76 3.16 -24.18
C GLU A 53 -5.92 4.14 -23.96
N SER A 54 -5.67 5.17 -23.15
CA SER A 54 -6.59 6.30 -22.97
C SER A 54 -5.84 7.61 -22.73
N GLU A 55 -6.53 8.67 -22.30
CA GLU A 55 -5.89 9.89 -21.80
C GLU A 55 -5.12 9.68 -20.48
N THR A 56 -5.41 8.63 -19.72
CA THR A 56 -4.85 8.34 -18.38
C THR A 56 -4.19 6.96 -18.25
N VAL A 57 -4.40 6.07 -19.23
CA VAL A 57 -3.77 4.73 -19.31
C VAL A 57 -2.65 4.73 -20.33
N LEU A 58 -1.44 4.42 -19.87
CA LEU A 58 -0.25 4.22 -20.69
C LEU A 58 -0.01 2.72 -20.87
N CYS A 59 0.10 2.27 -22.13
CA CYS A 59 0.48 0.90 -22.46
C CYS A 59 1.95 0.83 -22.90
N LEU A 60 2.70 -0.13 -22.34
CA LEU A 60 4.09 -0.45 -22.68
C LEU A 60 4.24 -1.95 -23.03
N HIS A 61 5.35 -2.31 -23.70
CA HIS A 61 5.64 -3.67 -24.23
C HIS A 61 4.45 -4.28 -24.97
N GLU A 62 4.09 -3.72 -26.13
CA GLU A 62 3.05 -4.24 -27.02
C GLU A 62 1.64 -4.34 -26.38
N GLY A 63 1.42 -3.73 -25.20
CA GLY A 63 0.17 -3.80 -24.43
C GLY A 63 0.24 -4.71 -23.20
N ARG A 64 1.40 -5.33 -22.90
CA ARG A 64 1.61 -6.16 -21.72
C ARG A 64 1.58 -5.39 -20.40
N TYR A 65 2.12 -4.17 -20.36
CA TYR A 65 2.13 -3.39 -19.12
C TYR A 65 1.13 -2.25 -19.20
N GLU A 66 0.11 -2.33 -18.36
CA GLU A 66 -0.90 -1.30 -18.17
C GLU A 66 -0.47 -0.39 -17.01
N VAL A 67 -0.37 0.90 -17.29
CA VAL A 67 0.13 1.90 -16.35
C VAL A 67 -0.93 2.97 -16.13
N THR A 68 -1.21 3.24 -14.86
CA THR A 68 -1.96 4.43 -14.43
C THR A 68 -1.22 5.17 -13.33
N ALA A 69 -1.51 6.46 -13.18
CA ALA A 69 -1.00 7.24 -12.05
C ALA A 69 -2.05 8.23 -11.53
N GLU A 70 -1.99 8.49 -10.23
CA GLU A 70 -2.79 9.48 -9.51
C GLU A 70 -1.83 10.50 -8.87
N PHE A 71 -2.26 11.75 -8.77
CA PHE A 71 -1.56 12.77 -7.99
C PHE A 71 -2.51 13.43 -6.99
N THR A 72 -1.98 13.81 -5.82
CA THR A 72 -2.74 14.34 -4.68
C THR A 72 -2.22 15.71 -4.27
N VAL A 73 -3.10 16.71 -4.28
CA VAL A 73 -2.81 18.11 -3.92
C VAL A 73 -3.98 18.66 -3.10
N ASN A 74 -3.70 19.39 -2.02
CA ASN A 74 -4.73 19.93 -1.11
C ASN A 74 -5.77 18.88 -0.61
N SER A 75 -5.32 17.63 -0.43
CA SER A 75 -6.15 16.45 -0.12
C SER A 75 -7.13 15.98 -1.22
N GLU A 76 -7.19 16.66 -2.37
CA GLU A 76 -7.88 16.19 -3.58
C GLU A 76 -6.96 15.28 -4.38
N THR A 77 -7.49 14.19 -4.96
CA THR A 77 -6.73 13.23 -5.78
C THR A 77 -7.28 13.16 -7.20
N MET A 78 -6.41 13.32 -8.18
CA MET A 78 -6.73 13.38 -9.61
C MET A 78 -5.92 12.37 -10.41
N ALA A 79 -6.45 11.91 -11.54
CA ALA A 79 -5.73 11.05 -12.46
C ALA A 79 -4.68 11.84 -13.26
N ALA A 80 -3.45 11.35 -13.29
CA ALA A 80 -2.41 11.86 -14.18
C ALA A 80 -2.73 11.52 -15.64
N ARG A 81 -2.30 12.39 -16.56
CA ARG A 81 -2.60 12.28 -18.00
C ARG A 81 -1.36 11.88 -18.78
N VAL A 82 -1.51 10.98 -19.75
CA VAL A 82 -0.38 10.46 -20.54
C VAL A 82 0.05 11.48 -21.58
N ALA A 83 1.33 11.85 -21.58
CA ALA A 83 1.93 12.71 -22.60
C ALA A 83 2.18 11.93 -23.91
N ARG A 84 2.66 12.63 -24.93
CA ARG A 84 3.23 12.06 -26.17
C ARG A 84 4.43 12.94 -26.59
N PRO A 85 5.47 12.39 -27.24
CA PRO A 85 5.64 10.99 -27.65
C PRO A 85 5.93 10.04 -26.49
N ARG A 86 5.99 8.73 -26.80
CA ARG A 86 6.47 7.66 -25.92
C ARG A 86 7.26 6.63 -26.75
N THR A 87 7.88 5.65 -26.12
CA THR A 87 8.49 4.48 -26.79
C THR A 87 7.71 3.20 -26.45
N ARG A 88 8.26 2.04 -26.83
CA ARG A 88 7.76 0.71 -26.40
C ARG A 88 7.95 0.49 -24.90
N ASP A 89 9.10 0.92 -24.38
CA ASP A 89 9.61 0.61 -23.04
C ASP A 89 9.48 1.80 -22.07
N SER A 90 9.02 2.97 -22.52
CA SER A 90 9.02 4.20 -21.71
C SER A 90 7.90 5.16 -22.10
N GLY A 91 7.34 5.86 -21.10
CA GLY A 91 6.31 6.87 -21.30
C GLY A 91 6.34 7.97 -20.25
N LEU A 92 5.54 9.01 -20.48
CA LEU A 92 5.56 10.26 -19.72
C LEU A 92 4.14 10.63 -19.28
N PHE A 93 4.01 11.25 -18.11
CA PHE A 93 2.77 11.80 -17.58
C PHE A 93 2.89 13.30 -17.29
N TYR A 94 1.78 14.00 -17.40
CA TYR A 94 1.58 15.37 -16.93
C TYR A 94 0.39 15.42 -15.97
N PHE A 95 0.37 16.40 -15.07
CA PHE A 95 -0.70 16.58 -14.09
C PHE A 95 -1.59 17.75 -14.51
N PHE A 96 -1.16 18.99 -14.21
CA PHE A 96 -1.96 20.20 -14.41
C PHE A 96 -2.04 20.66 -15.87
N GLU A 97 -0.89 20.71 -16.56
CA GLU A 97 -0.78 21.27 -17.91
C GLU A 97 -0.07 20.32 -18.88
N ARG A 98 -0.58 20.19 -20.11
CA ARG A 98 -0.05 19.27 -21.14
C ARG A 98 1.43 19.50 -21.50
N ASN A 99 1.92 20.71 -21.26
CA ASN A 99 3.28 21.16 -21.58
C ASN A 99 4.24 21.09 -20.37
N ASN A 100 3.76 20.70 -19.18
CA ASN A 100 4.59 20.50 -17.99
C ASN A 100 4.59 19.01 -17.63
N TRP A 101 5.70 18.30 -17.85
CA TRP A 101 5.77 16.85 -17.67
C TRP A 101 6.34 16.52 -16.28
N GLU A 102 5.59 15.71 -15.54
CA GLU A 102 5.70 15.56 -14.08
C GLU A 102 6.25 14.18 -13.68
N MET A 103 6.17 13.19 -14.56
CA MET A 103 6.73 11.86 -14.34
C MET A 103 7.17 11.18 -15.63
N LEU A 104 8.37 10.59 -15.62
CA LEU A 104 8.86 9.61 -16.59
C LEU A 104 8.76 8.21 -15.97
N LEU A 105 8.30 7.24 -16.76
CA LEU A 105 8.29 5.81 -16.42
C LEU A 105 9.00 5.02 -17.50
N LYS A 106 9.68 3.95 -17.09
CA LYS A 106 10.14 2.86 -17.95
C LYS A 106 9.73 1.51 -17.38
N VAL A 107 9.49 0.55 -18.28
CA VAL A 107 9.55 -0.88 -17.95
C VAL A 107 10.62 -1.48 -18.85
N LEU A 108 11.60 -2.17 -18.30
CA LEU A 108 12.73 -2.73 -19.04
C LEU A 108 12.71 -4.26 -18.99
N ASP A 109 13.00 -4.87 -20.14
CA ASP A 109 13.26 -6.31 -20.25
C ASP A 109 14.64 -6.61 -19.63
N GLY A 110 14.67 -7.48 -18.62
CA GLY A 110 15.86 -7.94 -17.92
C GLY A 110 16.10 -9.44 -18.07
N CYS A 111 15.46 -10.09 -19.05
CA CYS A 111 15.43 -11.54 -19.14
C CYS A 111 16.82 -12.17 -19.32
N GLY A 112 17.71 -11.49 -20.05
CA GLY A 112 19.10 -11.93 -20.24
C GLY A 112 20.00 -11.82 -18.99
N GLU A 113 19.61 -11.01 -18.00
CA GLU A 113 20.42 -10.74 -16.80
C GLU A 113 19.99 -11.58 -15.60
N ASN A 114 18.68 -11.63 -15.31
CA ASN A 114 18.16 -12.25 -14.09
C ASN A 114 16.70 -12.77 -14.15
N GLN A 115 16.08 -12.84 -15.33
CA GLN A 115 14.67 -13.26 -15.52
C GLN A 115 13.59 -12.32 -14.95
N HIS A 116 13.92 -11.04 -14.70
CA HIS A 116 12.94 -10.01 -14.30
C HIS A 116 12.53 -9.09 -15.47
N HIS A 117 11.40 -8.40 -15.31
CA HIS A 117 11.15 -7.10 -15.95
C HIS A 117 11.17 -6.00 -14.88
N TRP A 118 12.02 -5.00 -15.02
CA TRP A 118 12.16 -3.92 -14.03
C TRP A 118 11.26 -2.72 -14.33
N VAL A 119 10.71 -2.10 -13.29
CA VAL A 119 9.95 -0.85 -13.38
C VAL A 119 10.78 0.30 -12.78
N PHE A 120 11.06 1.31 -13.60
CA PHE A 120 11.83 2.48 -13.21
C PHE A 120 10.99 3.75 -13.38
N ALA A 121 10.92 4.63 -12.39
CA ALA A 121 10.28 5.93 -12.56
C ALA A 121 11.04 7.11 -11.93
N ALA A 122 10.71 8.29 -12.42
CA ALA A 122 11.35 9.56 -12.11
C ALA A 122 10.28 10.65 -12.09
N THR A 123 10.19 11.41 -11.00
CA THR A 123 9.19 12.46 -10.83
C THR A 123 9.86 13.84 -10.83
N ALA A 124 9.22 14.83 -11.45
CA ALA A 124 9.64 16.23 -11.50
C ALA A 124 8.81 17.15 -10.58
N SER A 125 7.89 16.56 -9.81
CA SER A 125 6.78 17.24 -9.12
C SER A 125 6.97 17.32 -7.59
N ASP A 126 6.21 18.21 -6.95
CA ASP A 126 6.18 18.41 -5.49
C ASP A 126 4.86 17.97 -4.81
N VAL A 127 4.00 17.27 -5.55
CA VAL A 127 2.75 16.66 -5.05
C VAL A 127 2.92 15.18 -4.67
N GLY A 128 2.00 14.63 -3.88
CA GLY A 128 1.98 13.19 -3.58
C GLY A 128 1.56 12.39 -4.81
N ILE A 129 2.28 11.32 -5.15
CA ILE A 129 2.06 10.54 -6.38
C ILE A 129 1.82 9.06 -6.05
N ARG A 130 0.81 8.46 -6.69
CA ARG A 130 0.67 7.01 -6.79
C ARG A 130 0.87 6.56 -8.23
N LEU A 131 1.72 5.56 -8.41
CA LEU A 131 1.93 4.80 -9.63
C LEU A 131 1.32 3.40 -9.47
N VAL A 132 0.67 2.90 -10.52
CA VAL A 132 0.26 1.50 -10.66
C VAL A 132 0.76 0.98 -12.00
N VAL A 133 1.45 -0.16 -11.98
CA VAL A 133 1.82 -0.94 -13.16
C VAL A 133 1.25 -2.34 -13.00
N ARG A 134 0.37 -2.76 -13.92
CA ARG A 134 -0.21 -4.11 -14.00
C ARG A 134 0.46 -4.87 -15.15
N ASP A 135 0.93 -6.08 -14.90
CA ASP A 135 1.23 -7.03 -15.98
C ASP A 135 -0.08 -7.66 -16.44
N THR A 136 -0.47 -7.45 -17.69
CA THR A 136 -1.74 -7.93 -18.21
C THR A 136 -1.76 -9.41 -18.52
N THR A 137 -0.60 -10.09 -18.49
CA THR A 137 -0.53 -11.57 -18.61
C THR A 137 -0.77 -12.29 -17.29
N LEU A 138 -0.79 -11.55 -16.17
CA LEU A 138 -0.98 -12.09 -14.82
C LEU A 138 -2.37 -11.74 -14.26
N PRO A 139 -2.92 -12.55 -13.32
CA PRO A 139 -4.15 -12.21 -12.62
C PRO A 139 -4.02 -10.88 -11.85
N ALA A 140 -5.08 -10.08 -11.88
CA ALA A 140 -5.13 -8.74 -11.28
C ALA A 140 -5.27 -8.78 -9.75
N GLN A 141 -4.28 -9.32 -9.02
CA GLN A 141 -4.25 -9.39 -7.55
C GLN A 141 -3.01 -8.74 -6.95
N ASN A 142 -3.21 -7.86 -5.96
CA ASN A 142 -2.16 -7.03 -5.33
C ASN A 142 -1.15 -7.81 -4.44
N ALA A 143 -1.27 -9.13 -4.34
CA ALA A 143 -0.41 -9.99 -3.51
C ALA A 143 0.38 -11.04 -4.32
N ASP A 144 -0.05 -11.35 -5.54
CA ASP A 144 0.44 -12.48 -6.33
C ASP A 144 1.37 -12.03 -7.50
N GLY A 145 2.00 -10.87 -7.36
CA GLY A 145 2.96 -10.32 -8.33
C GLY A 145 2.36 -9.62 -9.56
N GLY A 146 1.06 -9.75 -9.84
CA GLY A 146 0.41 -9.15 -11.02
C GLY A 146 0.34 -7.62 -11.07
N MET A 147 0.62 -6.93 -9.96
CA MET A 147 0.68 -5.47 -9.89
C MET A 147 1.85 -4.97 -9.05
N ILE A 148 2.55 -3.95 -9.55
CA ILE A 148 3.44 -3.08 -8.78
C ILE A 148 2.68 -1.79 -8.48
N VAL A 149 2.62 -1.44 -7.21
CA VAL A 149 2.05 -0.19 -6.70
C VAL A 149 3.11 0.43 -5.80
N ASN A 150 3.50 1.69 -6.03
CA ASN A 150 4.44 2.34 -5.12
C ASN A 150 3.82 2.49 -3.73
N SER A 151 4.66 2.49 -2.68
CA SER A 151 4.18 2.90 -1.37
C SER A 151 3.77 4.38 -1.46
N ARG A 152 2.53 4.73 -1.04
CA ARG A 152 1.94 6.08 -1.20
C ARG A 152 2.67 7.20 -0.42
N THR A 153 3.90 7.00 0.04
CA THR A 153 4.63 7.94 0.92
C THR A 153 6.13 8.09 0.71
N TYR A 154 6.87 7.12 0.13
CA TYR A 154 8.35 7.15 0.24
C TYR A 154 9.17 6.95 -1.05
N ASP A 155 8.62 6.33 -2.11
CA ASP A 155 9.41 6.03 -3.32
C ASP A 155 9.58 7.23 -4.26
N PHE A 156 8.67 8.21 -4.17
CA PHE A 156 8.74 9.50 -4.86
C PHE A 156 8.50 10.65 -3.84
N PRO A 157 9.51 11.06 -3.07
CA PRO A 157 9.40 12.25 -2.26
C PRO A 157 9.22 13.48 -3.17
N PRO A 158 8.41 14.47 -2.77
CA PRO A 158 8.19 15.68 -3.57
C PRO A 158 9.50 16.46 -3.78
N ILE A 159 9.69 17.05 -4.97
CA ILE A 159 10.79 18.01 -5.23
C ILE A 159 10.48 19.34 -4.53
N VAL A 160 10.62 19.34 -3.20
CA VAL A 160 10.43 20.53 -2.37
C VAL A 160 11.37 21.66 -2.77
N ARG A 161 10.78 22.75 -3.26
CA ARG A 161 11.43 24.07 -3.24
C ARG A 161 11.51 24.51 -1.77
N ARG A 162 12.72 24.76 -1.29
CA ARG A 162 13.05 24.95 0.14
C ARG A 162 12.64 26.35 0.68
N PRO A 163 12.62 26.59 2.01
CA PRO A 163 11.43 26.42 2.85
C PRO A 163 11.01 27.72 3.58
N GLN A 164 9.99 27.66 4.45
CA GLN A 164 9.71 28.73 5.44
C GLN A 164 9.21 28.17 6.79
N GLY A 165 10.03 28.30 7.85
CA GLY A 165 9.63 28.01 9.24
C GLY A 165 10.73 27.31 10.05
N PRO A 166 11.19 27.86 11.20
CA PRO A 166 12.26 27.25 12.00
C PRO A 166 11.73 26.48 13.23
N ASP A 167 11.48 25.17 13.09
CA ASP A 167 11.71 24.19 14.20
C ASP A 167 11.88 22.72 13.73
N GLU A 168 12.16 22.49 12.43
CA GLU A 168 12.72 21.22 11.95
C GLU A 168 13.90 21.59 11.04
N SER A 169 15.07 20.98 11.25
CA SER A 169 16.27 21.44 10.57
C SER A 169 16.34 20.90 9.14
N ASP A 170 16.62 21.80 8.19
CA ASP A 170 16.99 21.41 6.81
C ASP A 170 18.05 20.31 6.82
N GLU A 171 19.00 20.36 7.75
CA GLU A 171 20.08 19.38 7.84
C GLU A 171 19.61 17.98 8.25
N ASP A 172 18.55 17.81 9.05
CA ASP A 172 18.05 16.47 9.40
C ASP A 172 17.28 15.83 8.24
N TYR A 173 16.50 16.63 7.50
CA TYR A 173 15.89 16.20 6.24
C TYR A 173 16.97 15.84 5.20
N GLN A 174 17.93 16.73 4.97
CA GLN A 174 18.98 16.53 3.95
C GLN A 174 19.97 15.41 4.35
N ARG A 175 20.26 15.19 5.64
CA ARG A 175 21.17 14.11 6.10
C ARG A 175 20.56 12.72 5.98
N ASN A 176 19.22 12.59 6.06
CA ASN A 176 18.55 11.31 5.83
C ASN A 176 18.22 11.06 4.35
N VAL A 177 17.88 12.12 3.59
CA VAL A 177 17.43 12.02 2.19
C VAL A 177 18.57 12.15 1.17
N LEU A 178 19.50 13.11 1.33
CA LEU A 178 20.57 13.34 0.34
C LEU A 178 21.83 12.50 0.58
N ALA A 179 22.10 12.05 1.82
CA ALA A 179 23.31 11.28 2.11
C ALA A 179 23.39 9.90 1.41
N LYS A 180 22.28 9.45 0.80
CA LYS A 180 22.21 8.23 -0.02
C LYS A 180 22.08 8.50 -1.53
N GLY A 181 21.88 9.76 -1.94
CA GLY A 181 21.78 10.18 -3.33
C GLY A 181 20.69 9.48 -4.14
N HIS A 182 19.44 9.97 -4.06
CA HIS A 182 18.38 9.47 -4.93
C HIS A 182 18.80 9.60 -6.41
N PRO A 183 18.78 8.50 -7.20
CA PRO A 183 19.01 8.59 -8.63
C PRO A 183 17.85 9.36 -9.28
N ALA A 184 18.13 10.08 -10.35
CA ALA A 184 17.09 10.80 -11.12
C ALA A 184 16.11 9.87 -11.88
N LEU A 185 16.24 8.55 -11.67
CA LEU A 185 15.38 7.47 -12.14
C LEU A 185 15.59 6.28 -11.18
N THR A 186 14.59 5.95 -10.38
CA THR A 186 14.68 4.91 -9.33
C THR A 186 13.94 3.65 -9.76
N GLU A 187 14.49 2.48 -9.44
CA GLU A 187 13.73 1.21 -9.54
C GLU A 187 12.65 1.20 -8.45
N VAL A 188 11.39 1.03 -8.85
CA VAL A 188 10.22 1.05 -7.94
C VAL A 188 9.50 -0.30 -7.88
N GLY A 189 10.19 -1.34 -8.35
CA GLY A 189 9.75 -2.73 -8.33
C GLY A 189 10.21 -3.47 -9.57
N ALA A 190 10.14 -4.80 -9.51
CA ALA A 190 10.37 -5.68 -10.65
C ALA A 190 9.33 -6.80 -10.63
N PHE A 191 8.91 -7.24 -11.81
CA PHE A 191 8.12 -8.45 -11.98
C PHE A 191 9.09 -9.65 -12.04
N PRO A 192 9.16 -10.51 -11.01
CA PRO A 192 9.91 -11.78 -11.08
C PRO A 192 9.21 -12.75 -12.03
N ASP A 193 9.99 -13.66 -12.62
CA ASP A 193 9.49 -14.71 -13.52
C ASP A 193 8.63 -14.18 -14.69
N ALA A 194 8.79 -12.89 -15.02
CA ALA A 194 8.09 -12.22 -16.09
C ALA A 194 8.60 -12.63 -17.49
N CYS A 195 9.65 -13.43 -17.55
CA CYS A 195 10.31 -13.85 -18.77
C CYS A 195 9.75 -15.18 -19.30
N PRO A 196 9.78 -15.41 -20.62
CA PRO A 196 9.54 -16.74 -21.17
C PRO A 196 10.55 -17.73 -20.56
N ALA A 197 10.06 -18.88 -20.10
CA ALA A 197 10.92 -19.93 -19.52
C ALA A 197 12.06 -20.30 -20.49
N SER A 198 13.30 -20.29 -19.98
CA SER A 198 14.49 -20.56 -20.77
C SER A 198 14.46 -21.96 -21.40
N SER A 199 14.58 -22.01 -22.73
CA SER A 199 14.63 -23.22 -23.57
C SER A 199 15.99 -23.92 -23.56
#